data_AF-A0A6B3GS39-F1
#
_entry.id   AF-A0A6B3GS39-F1
#
_cell.length_a   1.000
_cell.length_b   1.000
_cell.length_c   1.000
_cell.angle_alpha   90.00
_cell.angle_beta   90.00
_cell.angle_gamma   90.00
#
_symmetry.space_group_name_H-M   'P 1'
#
loop_
_entity.id
_entity.type
_entity.pdbx_description
1 polymer ?
#
loop_
_entity_poly.entity_id
_entity_poly.type
_entity_poly.pdbx_seq_one_letter_code
_entity_poly.pdbx_strand_id
1 'polypeptide(L)'
;MPRPDPEQPPAHDAHLHAATLKRLEQSSGRLAANAIARMDESLPWYRAMPPENRSWIGLVAQAGIAAFTEWFRHPETPQAISTDVFGTAPRELTRA
;
A
#
# COMPACT_ATOMS: atom_id res chain seq x y z
N MET A 1 28.91 -16.93 -35.12
CA MET A 1 27.55 -17.11 -34.58
C MET A 1 27.26 -15.97 -33.62
N PRO A 2 26.21 -15.16 -33.82
CA PRO A 2 25.82 -14.15 -32.84
C PRO A 2 25.30 -14.88 -31.59
N ARG A 3 25.73 -14.43 -30.42
CA ARG A 3 25.25 -14.90 -29.12
C ARG A 3 23.79 -14.43 -28.96
N PRO A 4 22.83 -15.28 -28.54
CA PRO A 4 21.47 -14.82 -28.30
C PRO A 4 21.47 -13.76 -27.19
N ASP A 5 20.75 -12.66 -27.42
CA ASP A 5 20.55 -11.59 -26.44
C ASP A 5 19.85 -12.13 -25.18
N PRO A 6 20.11 -11.55 -23.99
CA PRO A 6 19.42 -11.96 -22.77
C PRO A 6 17.92 -11.76 -22.96
N GLU A 7 17.16 -12.80 -22.65
CA GLU A 7 15.71 -12.90 -22.82
C GLU A 7 14.99 -11.63 -22.36
N GLN A 8 14.62 -10.77 -23.31
CA GLN A 8 13.67 -9.69 -23.04
C GLN A 8 12.36 -10.35 -22.62
N PRO A 9 11.77 -9.96 -21.47
CA PRO A 9 10.47 -10.49 -21.07
C PRO A 9 9.46 -10.22 -22.19
N PRO A 10 8.55 -11.17 -22.48
CA PRO A 10 7.64 -11.03 -23.60
C PRO A 10 6.80 -9.76 -23.40
N ALA A 11 6.70 -8.92 -24.42
CA ALA A 11 6.03 -7.61 -24.35
C ALA A 11 4.59 -7.68 -23.80
N HIS A 12 3.94 -8.85 -23.89
CA HIS A 12 2.64 -9.12 -23.27
C HIS A 12 2.65 -8.94 -21.74
N ASP A 13 3.67 -9.46 -21.05
CA ASP A 13 3.77 -9.41 -19.58
C ASP A 13 3.98 -7.96 -19.09
N ALA A 14 4.81 -7.19 -19.80
CA ALA A 14 5.01 -5.77 -19.50
C ALA A 14 3.72 -4.95 -19.68
N HIS A 15 2.93 -5.22 -20.72
CA HIS A 15 1.64 -4.57 -20.92
C HIS A 15 0.60 -4.98 -19.86
N LEU A 16 0.54 -6.26 -19.49
CA LEU A 16 -0.33 -6.74 -18.42
C LEU A 16 0.04 -6.12 -17.07
N HIS A 17 1.33 -5.99 -16.79
CA HIS A 17 1.86 -5.36 -15.60
C HIS A 17 1.43 -3.87 -15.53
N ALA A 18 1.65 -3.11 -16.60
CA ALA A 18 1.25 -1.71 -16.68
C ALA A 18 -0.28 -1.53 -16.56
N ALA A 19 -1.07 -2.40 -17.17
CA ALA A 19 -2.53 -2.37 -17.06
C ALA A 19 -3.00 -2.68 -15.62
N THR A 20 -2.30 -3.58 -14.93
CA THR A 20 -2.61 -3.93 -13.53
C THR A 20 -2.23 -2.80 -12.58
N LEU A 21 -1.05 -2.18 -12.78
CA LEU A 21 -0.61 -1.02 -12.02
C LEU A 21 -1.60 0.14 -12.15
N LYS A 22 -2.05 0.46 -13.38
CA LYS A 22 -3.03 1.52 -13.60
C LYS A 22 -4.36 1.25 -12.88
N ARG A 23 -4.83 0.01 -12.88
CA ARG A 23 -6.03 -0.38 -12.12
C ARG A 23 -5.80 -0.25 -10.62
N LEU A 24 -4.63 -0.64 -10.13
CA LEU A 24 -4.27 -0.52 -8.72
C LEU A 24 -4.31 0.96 -8.29
N GLU A 25 -3.58 1.83 -8.98
CA GLU A 25 -3.56 3.29 -8.74
C GLU A 25 -4.96 3.91 -8.74
N GLN A 26 -5.81 3.56 -9.71
CA GLN A 26 -7.18 4.04 -9.80
C GLN A 26 -8.08 3.51 -8.68
N SER A 27 -7.75 2.35 -8.11
CA SER A 27 -8.54 1.69 -7.07
C SER A 27 -8.00 1.92 -5.65
N SER A 28 -6.78 2.45 -5.49
CA SER A 28 -6.09 2.56 -4.18
C SER A 28 -6.93 3.31 -3.13
N GLY A 29 -7.61 4.40 -3.50
CA GLY A 29 -8.48 5.13 -2.58
C GLY A 29 -9.69 4.30 -2.12
N ARG A 30 -10.30 3.53 -3.03
CA ARG A 30 -11.41 2.60 -2.69
C ARG A 30 -10.91 1.42 -1.87
N LEU A 31 -9.71 0.91 -2.15
CA LEU A 31 -9.09 -0.16 -1.39
C LEU A 31 -8.86 0.26 0.07
N ALA A 32 -8.34 1.47 0.28
CA ALA A 32 -8.14 2.03 1.62
C ALA A 32 -9.47 2.21 2.36
N ALA A 33 -10.47 2.78 1.70
CA ALA A 33 -11.81 2.96 2.28
C ALA A 33 -12.45 1.61 2.67
N ASN A 34 -12.35 0.60 1.81
CA ASN A 34 -12.86 -0.74 2.10
C ASN A 34 -12.12 -1.41 3.26
N ALA A 35 -10.79 -1.23 3.35
CA ALA A 35 -10.01 -1.75 4.46
C ALA A 35 -10.45 -1.12 5.80
N ILE A 36 -10.62 0.22 5.83
CA ILE A 36 -11.09 0.96 7.00
C ILE A 36 -12.50 0.53 7.39
N ALA A 37 -13.43 0.43 6.42
CA ALA A 37 -14.79 -0.02 6.68
C ALA A 37 -14.81 -1.45 7.26
N ARG A 38 -14.02 -2.36 6.67
CA ARG A 38 -13.90 -3.73 7.17
C ARG A 38 -13.33 -3.78 8.58
N MET A 39 -12.35 -2.93 8.91
CA MET A 39 -11.84 -2.81 10.28
C MET A 39 -12.93 -2.32 11.24
N ASP A 40 -13.72 -1.31 10.87
CA ASP A 40 -14.84 -0.84 11.70
C ASP A 40 -15.89 -1.93 11.93
N GLU A 41 -16.22 -2.71 10.90
CA GLU A 41 -17.18 -3.79 10.99
C GLU A 41 -16.71 -4.96 11.87
N SER A 42 -15.42 -5.32 11.75
CA SER A 42 -14.91 -6.60 12.28
C SER A 42 -14.07 -6.50 13.54
N LEU A 43 -13.62 -5.30 13.92
CA LEU A 43 -12.73 -5.10 15.05
C LEU A 43 -13.42 -4.21 16.09
N PRO A 44 -14.07 -4.79 17.11
CA PRO A 44 -14.78 -4.02 18.14
C PRO A 44 -13.89 -2.99 18.84
N TRP A 45 -12.61 -3.31 19.05
CA TRP A 45 -11.61 -2.41 19.63
C TRP A 45 -11.33 -1.19 18.74
N TYR A 46 -11.39 -1.36 17.41
CA TYR A 46 -11.22 -0.27 16.46
C TYR A 46 -12.41 0.68 16.54
N ARG A 47 -13.64 0.16 16.54
CA ARG A 47 -14.86 0.98 16.68
C ARG A 47 -14.91 1.73 18.03
N ALA A 48 -14.40 1.12 19.09
CA ALA A 48 -14.37 1.70 20.43
C ALA A 48 -13.30 2.81 20.59
N MET A 49 -12.37 2.97 19.63
CA MET A 49 -11.34 3.99 19.73
C MET A 49 -11.85 5.41 19.48
N PRO A 50 -11.24 6.43 20.13
CA PRO A 50 -11.47 7.83 19.81
C PRO A 50 -11.30 8.10 18.31
N PRO A 51 -12.09 9.00 17.71
CA PRO A 51 -11.98 9.35 16.29
C PRO A 51 -10.55 9.73 15.87
N GLU A 52 -9.81 10.41 16.73
CA GLU A 52 -8.41 10.80 16.50
C GLU A 52 -7.48 9.59 16.33
N ASN A 53 -7.56 8.61 17.24
CA ASN A 53 -6.77 7.38 17.16
C ASN A 53 -7.17 6.53 15.94
N ARG A 54 -8.47 6.47 15.61
CA ARG A 54 -8.94 5.80 14.38
C ARG A 54 -8.39 6.47 13.12
N SER A 55 -8.32 7.80 13.11
CA SER A 55 -7.79 8.55 11.97
C SER A 55 -6.34 8.17 11.66
N TRP A 56 -5.52 7.96 12.69
CA TRP A 56 -4.13 7.54 12.52
C TRP A 56 -4.01 6.16 11.87
N ILE A 57 -4.81 5.19 12.31
CA ILE A 57 -4.80 3.85 11.71
C ILE A 57 -5.27 3.93 10.24
N GLY A 58 -6.24 4.80 9.94
CA GLY A 58 -6.65 5.09 8.56
C GLY A 58 -5.50 5.60 7.69
N LEU A 59 -4.67 6.51 8.22
CA LEU A 59 -3.48 7.02 7.53
C LEU A 59 -2.44 5.91 7.29
N VAL A 60 -2.22 5.03 8.28
CA VAL A 60 -1.32 3.88 8.13
C VAL A 60 -1.80 2.93 7.02
N ALA A 61 -3.12 2.65 6.97
CA ALA A 61 -3.69 1.81 5.92
C ALA A 61 -3.51 2.42 4.53
N GLN A 62 -3.73 3.73 4.40
CA GLN A 62 -3.51 4.46 3.14
C GLN A 62 -2.04 4.43 2.70
N ALA A 63 -1.12 4.69 3.63
CA ALA A 63 0.31 4.67 3.35
C ALA A 63 0.82 3.27 2.98
N GLY A 64 0.32 2.21 3.62
CA GLY A 64 0.63 0.83 3.27
C GLY A 64 0.21 0.46 1.85
N ILE A 65 -0.97 0.91 1.40
CA ILE A 65 -1.46 0.67 0.03
C ILE A 65 -0.61 1.44 -1.00
N ALA A 66 -0.20 2.68 -0.68
CA ALA A 66 0.68 3.46 -1.54
C ALA A 66 2.05 2.79 -1.68
N ALA A 67 2.65 2.34 -0.58
CA ALA A 67 3.91 1.59 -0.60
C ALA A 67 3.78 0.30 -1.40
N PHE A 68 2.69 -0.46 -1.22
CA PHE A 68 2.44 -1.65 -2.03
C PHE A 68 2.34 -1.32 -3.53
N THR A 69 1.69 -0.23 -3.91
CA THR A 69 1.55 0.20 -5.31
C THR A 69 2.90 0.58 -5.92
N GLU A 70 3.75 1.26 -5.15
CA GLU A 70 5.11 1.61 -5.56
C GLU A 70 5.98 0.35 -5.71
N TRP A 71 5.90 -0.59 -4.76
CA TRP A 71 6.61 -1.86 -4.86
C TRP A 71 6.16 -2.63 -6.09
N PHE A 72 4.84 -2.65 -6.34
CA PHE A 72 4.29 -3.31 -7.50
C PHE A 72 4.80 -2.69 -8.81
N ARG A 73 5.08 -1.38 -8.86
CA ARG A 73 5.69 -0.73 -10.03
C ARG A 73 7.14 -1.16 -10.25
N HIS A 74 7.89 -1.38 -9.17
CA HIS A 74 9.33 -1.69 -9.22
C HIS A 74 9.71 -2.80 -8.24
N PRO A 75 9.32 -4.06 -8.50
CA PRO A 75 9.46 -5.16 -7.54
C PRO A 75 10.90 -5.52 -7.21
N GLU A 76 11.83 -5.21 -8.11
CA GLU A 76 13.29 -5.45 -7.99
C GLU A 76 13.97 -4.49 -6.99
N THR A 77 13.26 -3.45 -6.56
CA THR A 77 13.81 -2.39 -5.70
C THR A 77 13.44 -2.70 -4.26
N PRO A 78 14.41 -2.77 -3.32
CA PRO A 78 14.12 -2.87 -1.90
C PRO A 78 13.26 -1.66 -1.50
N GLN A 79 11.98 -1.90 -1.24
CA GLN A 79 11.09 -0.86 -0.78
C GLN A 79 11.28 -0.67 0.71
N ALA A 80 11.79 0.50 1.09
CA ALA A 80 11.61 0.98 2.43
C ALA A 80 10.11 1.24 2.60
N ILE A 81 9.38 0.33 3.27
CA ILE A 81 8.18 0.74 3.99
C ILE A 81 8.71 1.73 5.03
N SER A 82 8.65 3.02 4.68
CA SER A 82 9.34 4.04 5.44
C SER A 82 8.86 3.97 6.88
N THR A 83 9.81 3.95 7.80
CA THR A 83 9.62 4.31 9.20
C THR A 83 8.80 5.60 9.38
N ASP A 84 8.63 6.44 8.35
CA ASP A 84 7.72 7.60 8.32
C ASP A 84 6.23 7.25 8.50
N VAL A 85 5.78 6.06 8.09
CA VAL A 85 4.38 5.63 8.36
C VAL A 85 4.15 5.46 9.86
N PHE A 86 5.19 5.08 10.60
CA PHE A 86 5.19 5.05 12.06
C PHE A 86 5.63 6.38 12.69
N GLY A 87 6.35 7.23 11.94
CA GLY A 87 6.84 8.54 12.38
C GLY A 87 5.81 9.69 12.27
N THR A 88 4.75 9.52 11.47
CA THR A 88 3.62 10.46 11.36
C THR A 88 2.52 10.21 12.39
N ALA A 89 2.67 9.18 13.23
CA ALA A 89 1.85 8.98 14.41
C ALA A 89 2.08 10.09 15.44
N PRO A 90 1.02 10.72 15.98
CA PRO A 90 1.17 11.59 17.13
C PRO A 90 1.94 10.83 18.23
N ARG A 91 3.01 11.44 18.74
CA ARG A 91 3.79 10.91 19.89
C ARG A 91 2.93 10.63 21.13
N GLU A 92 1.67 11.08 21.11
CA GLU A 92 0.65 10.82 22.12
C GLU A 92 0.24 9.33 22.19
N LEU A 93 0.38 8.57 21.09
CA LEU A 93 0.09 7.11 21.09
C LEU A 93 1.13 6.28 21.86
N THR A 94 2.33 6.82 22.10
CA THR A 94 3.40 6.12 22.85
C THR A 94 3.29 6.32 24.36
N ARG A 95 2.28 7.04 24.86
CA ARG A 95 2.09 7.34 26.29
C ARG A 95 0.80 6.79 26.91
N ALA A 96 0.06 5.92 26.23
CA ALA A 96 -1.14 5.27 26.78
C ALA A 96 -0.79 3.98 27.55
#